data_AF-A0A3A8JHM1-F1
#
_entry.id   AF-A0A3A8JHM1-F1
#
_cell.length_a   1.000
_cell.length_b   1.000
_cell.length_c   1.000
_cell.angle_alpha   90.00
_cell.angle_beta   90.00
_cell.angle_gamma   90.00
#
_symmetry.space_group_name_H-M   'P 1'
#
loop_
_entity.id
_entity.type
_entity.pdbx_description
1 polymer ?
#
loop_
_entity_poly.entity_id
_entity_poly.type
_entity_poly.pdbx_seq_one_letter_code
_entity_poly.pdbx_strand_id
1 'polypeptide(L)'
;MSVNLSTNVLRTFQQLAEVKPSAQPQQTAQQVGLPEEKVVSQVEGAPTPVQTEQASDAFAALQSLDPAWANRFQANAGASAQELGIPGTLAAAPQAPEIGGWDAAGTDPDVLKQTKENNCGAAVAVMLGNEIGNSKTQPVSNKEKMDALESRFTQGQGTSPHELSNMLANQGTKVTQTSSKLDTKALDDALARGGKGAVMVDSSLVDPTTKPGETGRAHWVSVEGKDDQGRYLVKDPSTGSKIPVDAQRLADSMEISWNQHQGGGQMIVEGAQGLSEAQAAQEGGQKAVALGNTDGGGSRAMSNFGRESS
;
A
#
# COMPACT_ATOMS: atom_id res chain seq x y z
N MET A 1 17.47 56.24 30.89
CA MET A 1 16.59 55.30 31.61
C MET A 1 16.92 53.91 31.10
N SER A 2 17.53 53.10 31.96
CA SER A 2 18.23 51.88 31.59
C SER A 2 17.28 50.69 31.56
N VAL A 3 17.42 49.87 30.52
CA VAL A 3 16.63 48.65 30.29
C VAL A 3 17.30 47.51 31.05
N ASN A 4 16.56 46.85 31.94
CA ASN A 4 17.02 45.67 32.68
C ASN A 4 16.82 44.42 31.82
N LEU A 5 17.92 43.83 31.35
CA LEU A 5 17.96 42.50 30.74
C LEU A 5 18.38 41.50 31.83
N SER A 6 17.55 40.49 32.09
CA SER A 6 17.86 39.43 33.05
C SER A 6 18.93 38.49 32.50
N THR A 7 20.09 38.53 33.15
CA THR A 7 21.24 37.66 32.98
C THR A 7 20.96 36.26 33.54
N ASN A 8 21.03 35.23 32.70
CA ASN A 8 21.38 33.87 33.14
C ASN A 8 21.98 33.07 31.97
N VAL A 9 23.26 33.31 31.74
CA VAL A 9 24.19 32.35 31.13
C VAL A 9 25.32 32.19 32.11
N LEU A 10 25.72 30.93 32.37
CA LEU A 10 27.02 30.43 32.84
C LEU A 10 26.90 29.43 34.00
N ARG A 11 26.82 28.14 33.67
CA ARG A 11 27.60 27.09 34.34
C ARG A 11 28.09 26.04 33.34
N THR A 12 29.34 26.26 32.94
CA THR A 12 30.46 25.30 32.89
C THR A 12 30.34 24.05 32.02
N PHE A 13 30.94 24.14 30.84
CA PHE A 13 31.59 23.03 30.13
C PHE A 13 32.77 22.50 30.94
N GLN A 14 32.85 21.18 31.16
CA GLN A 14 34.11 20.50 31.45
C GLN A 14 34.38 19.48 30.33
N GLN A 15 35.56 19.66 29.74
CA GLN A 15 36.14 18.91 28.63
C GLN A 15 36.79 17.60 29.08
N LEU A 16 36.82 16.65 28.13
CA LEU A 16 37.87 15.67 27.80
C LEU A 16 38.58 14.88 28.92
N ALA A 17 38.48 13.55 28.83
CA ALA A 17 39.65 12.67 28.82
C ALA A 17 39.33 11.30 28.20
N GLU A 18 39.97 11.00 27.06
CA GLU A 18 40.20 9.66 26.53
C GLU A 18 41.07 8.85 27.49
N VAL A 19 40.77 7.57 27.73
CA VAL A 19 41.79 6.58 28.14
C VAL A 19 41.48 5.19 27.59
N LYS A 20 42.38 4.69 26.74
CA LYS A 20 42.72 3.27 26.49
C LYS A 20 44.22 3.25 26.16
N PRO A 21 44.98 2.12 26.20
CA PRO A 21 44.88 0.87 26.96
C PRO A 21 46.18 0.52 27.75
N SER A 22 46.14 -0.47 28.66
CA SER A 22 47.35 -1.24 29.04
C SER A 22 47.00 -2.72 29.33
N ALA A 23 47.95 -3.61 29.03
CA ALA A 23 47.78 -5.04 28.83
C ALA A 23 48.20 -5.94 30.03
N GLN A 24 47.53 -7.11 30.15
CA GLN A 24 48.00 -8.50 30.42
C GLN A 24 48.70 -8.90 31.77
N PRO A 25 48.88 -10.21 32.10
CA PRO A 25 47.92 -11.35 32.13
C PRO A 25 48.15 -12.37 33.30
N GLN A 26 47.25 -13.34 33.55
CA GLN A 26 47.58 -14.67 34.16
C GLN A 26 46.41 -15.67 33.96
N GLN A 27 46.56 -16.64 33.03
CA GLN A 27 46.76 -18.10 33.24
C GLN A 27 45.58 -18.81 33.92
N THR A 28 44.92 -19.84 33.37
CA THR A 28 45.45 -21.07 32.74
C THR A 28 44.44 -21.71 31.76
N ALA A 29 44.88 -22.06 30.56
CA ALA A 29 44.24 -23.08 29.71
C ALA A 29 45.35 -24.01 29.18
N GLN A 30 45.16 -25.31 29.38
CA GLN A 30 46.12 -26.36 29.03
C GLN A 30 46.25 -26.52 27.51
N GLN A 31 47.50 -26.58 27.05
CA GLN A 31 47.90 -27.01 25.71
C GLN A 31 48.08 -28.53 25.67
N VAL A 32 47.71 -29.14 24.55
CA VAL A 32 48.43 -30.29 23.95
C VAL A 32 48.56 -30.00 22.45
N GLY A 33 49.80 -29.97 21.93
CA GLY A 33 50.18 -29.70 20.53
C GLY A 33 50.03 -30.91 19.59
N LEU A 34 49.73 -30.67 18.30
CA LEU A 34 50.62 -30.67 17.09
C LEU A 34 50.94 -32.08 16.51
N PRO A 35 51.25 -32.25 15.19
CA PRO A 35 51.58 -31.24 14.16
C PRO A 35 50.93 -31.42 12.75
N GLU A 36 51.20 -30.41 11.91
CA GLU A 36 50.98 -30.33 10.44
C GLU A 36 51.91 -31.28 9.64
N GLU A 37 51.46 -31.76 8.47
CA GLU A 37 52.27 -31.74 7.24
C GLU A 37 51.46 -32.07 5.96
N LYS A 38 51.89 -31.41 4.86
CA LYS A 38 51.84 -31.80 3.44
C LYS A 38 50.78 -31.19 2.50
N VAL A 39 51.22 -30.06 1.96
CA VAL A 39 50.94 -29.47 0.64
C VAL A 39 51.09 -30.49 -0.50
N VAL A 40 50.10 -30.57 -1.39
CA VAL A 40 50.32 -30.86 -2.82
C VAL A 40 49.50 -29.88 -3.65
N SER A 41 50.21 -29.04 -4.39
CA SER A 41 49.71 -28.22 -5.48
C SER A 41 49.29 -29.10 -6.66
N GLN A 42 48.11 -28.86 -7.22
CA GLN A 42 47.84 -29.07 -8.65
C GLN A 42 46.98 -27.90 -9.15
N VAL A 43 47.59 -27.10 -10.02
CA VAL A 43 46.95 -26.12 -10.88
C VAL A 43 47.17 -26.62 -12.30
N GLU A 44 46.12 -26.96 -13.03
CA GLU A 44 46.13 -26.95 -14.49
C GLU A 44 44.70 -26.95 -15.07
N GLY A 45 44.39 -25.89 -15.84
CA GLY A 45 43.57 -25.96 -17.06
C GLY A 45 42.03 -25.91 -16.96
N ALA A 46 41.45 -24.72 -17.19
CA ALA A 46 40.02 -24.50 -17.51
C ALA A 46 39.63 -25.09 -18.91
N PRO A 47 38.33 -25.28 -19.26
CA PRO A 47 37.40 -24.17 -19.45
C PRO A 47 35.99 -24.37 -18.85
N THR A 48 35.42 -23.22 -18.50
CA THR A 48 34.03 -22.91 -18.13
C THR A 48 33.02 -23.41 -19.18
N PRO A 49 31.90 -24.05 -18.79
CA PRO A 49 30.67 -23.92 -19.55
C PRO A 49 30.00 -22.60 -19.12
N VAL A 50 30.18 -21.58 -19.94
CA VAL A 50 29.30 -20.41 -19.97
C VAL A 50 27.90 -20.94 -20.29
N GLN A 51 27.04 -21.09 -19.28
CA GLN A 51 25.60 -21.14 -19.53
C GLN A 51 25.24 -19.76 -20.05
N THR A 52 25.19 -19.67 -21.37
CA THR A 52 24.69 -18.54 -22.11
C THR A 52 23.25 -18.35 -21.65
N GLU A 53 22.99 -17.20 -21.03
CA GLU A 53 21.66 -16.63 -20.91
C GLU A 53 21.03 -16.65 -22.29
N GLN A 54 20.11 -17.59 -22.51
CA GLN A 54 19.11 -17.44 -23.53
C GLN A 54 17.94 -16.71 -22.88
N ALA A 55 18.15 -15.41 -22.63
CA ALA A 55 17.05 -14.46 -22.54
C ALA A 55 16.36 -14.48 -23.91
N SER A 56 15.41 -15.39 -24.06
CA SER A 56 14.52 -15.42 -25.20
C SER A 56 13.59 -14.23 -25.04
N ASP A 57 13.94 -13.20 -25.79
CA ASP A 57 13.23 -11.97 -26.04
C ASP A 57 11.70 -12.19 -26.11
N ALA A 58 11.00 -11.85 -25.03
CA ALA A 58 9.54 -11.93 -24.95
C ALA A 58 8.84 -11.03 -26.00
N PHE A 59 9.59 -10.11 -26.62
CA PHE A 59 9.11 -9.27 -27.71
C PHE A 59 9.06 -10.01 -29.06
N ALA A 60 9.98 -10.94 -29.31
CA ALA A 60 9.99 -11.76 -30.53
C ALA A 60 8.88 -12.83 -30.52
N ALA A 61 8.52 -13.35 -29.34
CA ALA A 61 7.39 -14.26 -29.19
C ALA A 61 6.05 -13.58 -29.51
N LEU A 62 5.92 -12.28 -29.20
CA LEU A 62 4.72 -11.49 -29.48
C LEU A 62 4.53 -11.21 -30.98
N GLN A 63 5.62 -10.99 -31.73
CA GLN A 63 5.56 -10.76 -33.19
C GLN A 63 5.16 -12.00 -34.00
N SER A 64 5.31 -13.21 -33.44
CA SER A 64 4.89 -14.45 -34.11
C SER A 64 3.38 -14.74 -34.02
N LEU A 65 2.63 -13.98 -33.20
CA LEU A 65 1.18 -14.15 -33.00
C LEU A 65 0.31 -13.35 -33.99
N ASP A 66 0.90 -12.45 -34.76
CA ASP A 66 0.18 -11.52 -35.65
C ASP A 66 -0.47 -12.19 -36.89
N PRO A 67 0.15 -13.18 -37.57
CA PRO A 67 -0.47 -13.80 -38.74
C PRO A 67 -1.70 -14.65 -38.38
N ALA A 68 -1.68 -15.30 -37.21
CA ALA A 68 -2.76 -16.17 -36.76
C ALA A 68 -3.99 -15.36 -36.29
N TRP A 69 -3.78 -14.16 -35.76
CA TRP A 69 -4.85 -13.24 -35.38
C TRP A 69 -5.50 -12.61 -36.62
N ALA A 70 -4.69 -12.13 -37.59
CA ALA A 70 -5.18 -11.52 -38.82
C ALA A 70 -6.01 -12.50 -39.68
N ASN A 71 -5.62 -13.78 -39.75
CA ASN A 71 -6.33 -14.80 -40.52
C ASN A 71 -7.71 -15.18 -39.96
N ARG A 72 -8.00 -14.92 -38.67
CA ARG A 72 -9.32 -15.20 -38.07
C ARG A 72 -10.42 -14.25 -38.54
N PHE A 73 -10.06 -13.05 -38.98
CA PHE A 73 -11.00 -12.01 -39.40
C PHE A 73 -11.06 -11.82 -40.92
N GLN A 74 -10.20 -12.49 -41.69
CA GLN A 74 -10.25 -12.45 -43.16
C GLN A 74 -11.37 -13.33 -43.75
N ALA A 75 -11.86 -14.34 -43.02
CA ALA A 75 -12.79 -15.32 -43.58
C ALA A 75 -14.17 -14.76 -43.99
N ASN A 76 -14.55 -13.54 -43.60
CA ASN A 76 -15.86 -12.94 -43.94
C ASN A 76 -15.80 -11.44 -44.27
N ALA A 77 -14.62 -10.91 -44.63
CA ALA A 77 -14.48 -9.50 -45.01
C ALA A 77 -15.14 -9.24 -46.38
N GLY A 78 -16.46 -9.06 -46.37
CA GLY A 78 -17.26 -8.72 -47.56
C GLY A 78 -18.60 -9.42 -47.70
N ALA A 79 -18.93 -10.40 -46.85
CA ALA A 79 -20.23 -11.09 -46.91
C ALA A 79 -21.33 -10.26 -46.23
N SER A 80 -22.48 -10.11 -46.89
CA SER A 80 -23.65 -9.45 -46.32
C SER A 80 -24.31 -10.34 -45.24
N ALA A 81 -24.98 -9.73 -44.26
CA ALA A 81 -25.65 -10.47 -43.17
C ALA A 81 -26.69 -11.49 -43.67
N GLN A 82 -27.22 -11.30 -44.89
CA GLN A 82 -28.11 -12.26 -45.56
C GLN A 82 -27.39 -13.50 -46.11
N GLU A 83 -26.11 -13.40 -46.52
CA GLU A 83 -25.33 -14.54 -47.03
C GLU A 83 -24.87 -15.51 -45.94
N LEU A 84 -24.75 -15.03 -44.69
CA LEU A 84 -24.37 -15.84 -43.53
C LEU A 84 -25.55 -16.55 -42.85
N GLY A 85 -26.75 -16.47 -43.43
CA GLY A 85 -27.93 -17.19 -42.94
C GLY A 85 -28.40 -16.78 -41.53
N ILE A 86 -28.04 -15.58 -41.07
CA ILE A 86 -28.43 -15.09 -39.74
C ILE A 86 -29.86 -14.48 -39.85
N PRO A 87 -30.88 -15.10 -39.23
CA PRO A 87 -32.24 -14.55 -39.27
C PRO A 87 -32.28 -13.22 -38.52
N GLY A 88 -32.59 -12.15 -39.24
CA GLY A 88 -32.70 -10.81 -38.69
C GLY A 88 -33.90 -10.66 -37.77
N THR A 89 -33.66 -10.58 -36.47
CA THR A 89 -34.40 -9.68 -35.57
C THR A 89 -33.42 -9.11 -34.54
N LEU A 90 -33.39 -7.78 -34.39
CA LEU A 90 -32.57 -7.02 -33.42
C LEU A 90 -32.92 -7.32 -31.94
N ALA A 91 -33.78 -8.31 -31.68
CA ALA A 91 -34.25 -8.68 -30.34
C ALA A 91 -33.35 -9.70 -29.63
N ALA A 92 -32.40 -10.33 -30.34
CA ALA A 92 -31.54 -11.39 -29.81
C ALA A 92 -30.03 -11.08 -29.85
N ALA A 93 -29.64 -9.84 -30.15
CA ALA A 93 -28.24 -9.44 -30.01
C ALA A 93 -27.88 -9.37 -28.52
N PRO A 94 -26.76 -9.96 -28.05
CA PRO A 94 -26.28 -9.71 -26.70
C PRO A 94 -26.07 -8.20 -26.54
N GLN A 95 -26.73 -7.60 -25.55
CA GLN A 95 -26.56 -6.18 -25.26
C GLN A 95 -25.09 -5.90 -25.01
N ALA A 96 -24.56 -4.88 -25.69
CA ALA A 96 -23.25 -4.34 -25.35
C ALA A 96 -23.25 -3.94 -23.86
N PRO A 97 -22.14 -4.12 -23.12
CA PRO A 97 -22.08 -3.67 -21.73
C PRO A 97 -22.45 -2.18 -21.67
N GLU A 98 -23.52 -1.87 -20.94
CA GLU A 98 -23.96 -0.50 -20.73
C GLU A 98 -22.85 0.28 -20.02
N ILE A 99 -22.29 1.29 -20.69
CA ILE A 99 -21.50 2.31 -20.04
C ILE A 99 -22.48 3.21 -19.26
N GLY A 100 -22.49 3.06 -17.94
CA GLY A 100 -23.02 4.07 -17.01
C GLY A 100 -24.46 3.85 -16.53
N GLY A 101 -24.63 2.99 -15.53
CA GLY A 101 -25.73 3.07 -14.58
C GLY A 101 -25.29 3.91 -13.37
N TRP A 102 -25.90 5.08 -13.18
CA TRP A 102 -25.79 5.84 -11.94
C TRP A 102 -26.62 5.12 -10.87
N ASP A 103 -26.06 4.08 -10.28
CA ASP A 103 -26.62 3.48 -9.07
C ASP A 103 -26.49 4.49 -7.92
N ALA A 104 -27.52 4.48 -7.06
CA ALA A 104 -27.81 5.47 -6.03
C ALA A 104 -26.58 6.05 -5.32
N ALA A 105 -26.60 7.37 -5.10
CA ALA A 105 -25.62 8.06 -4.28
C ALA A 105 -25.45 7.35 -2.93
N GLY A 106 -24.30 6.68 -2.75
CA GLY A 106 -23.84 6.27 -1.43
C GLY A 106 -23.19 4.89 -1.30
N THR A 107 -23.10 4.06 -2.34
CA THR A 107 -22.32 2.81 -2.22
C THR A 107 -21.82 2.31 -3.58
N ASP A 108 -20.50 2.27 -3.75
CA ASP A 108 -19.84 1.72 -4.93
C ASP A 108 -19.52 0.23 -4.64
N PRO A 109 -20.02 -0.73 -5.44
CA PRO A 109 -19.82 -2.16 -5.18
C PRO A 109 -18.34 -2.59 -5.17
N ASP A 110 -17.46 -1.78 -5.78
CA ASP A 110 -16.01 -2.02 -5.80
C ASP A 110 -15.29 -1.45 -4.58
N VAL A 111 -16.02 -0.82 -3.65
CA VAL A 111 -15.49 -0.27 -2.40
C VAL A 111 -15.94 -1.13 -1.23
N LEU A 112 -14.97 -1.79 -0.59
CA LEU A 112 -15.24 -2.59 0.59
C LEU A 112 -15.61 -1.69 1.77
N LYS A 113 -16.84 -1.86 2.26
CA LYS A 113 -17.28 -1.19 3.49
C LYS A 113 -16.67 -1.85 4.73
N GLN A 114 -16.09 -1.04 5.61
CA GLN A 114 -15.61 -1.46 6.92
C GLN A 114 -16.79 -1.98 7.76
N THR A 115 -16.57 -3.04 8.52
CA THR A 115 -17.64 -3.75 9.25
C THR A 115 -17.74 -3.36 10.74
N LYS A 116 -16.78 -2.59 11.25
CA LYS A 116 -16.73 -2.08 12.63
C LYS A 116 -16.29 -0.62 12.60
N GLU A 117 -16.56 0.14 13.65
CA GLU A 117 -16.16 1.55 13.73
C GLU A 117 -14.67 1.76 13.48
N ASN A 118 -13.82 0.88 14.02
CA ASN A 118 -12.37 1.07 14.05
C ASN A 118 -11.59 0.31 12.95
N ASN A 119 -12.25 -0.39 12.04
CA ASN A 119 -11.57 -1.30 11.10
C ASN A 119 -11.31 -0.74 9.69
N CYS A 120 -11.26 0.59 9.54
CA CYS A 120 -10.94 1.25 8.28
C CYS A 120 -9.57 0.83 7.70
N GLY A 121 -8.54 0.65 8.54
CA GLY A 121 -7.22 0.19 8.10
C GLY A 121 -7.24 -1.24 7.56
N ALA A 122 -7.96 -2.14 8.24
CA ALA A 122 -8.16 -3.51 7.76
C ALA A 122 -8.92 -3.54 6.42
N ALA A 123 -9.96 -2.70 6.28
CA ALA A 123 -10.69 -2.56 5.02
C ALA A 123 -9.79 -2.08 3.87
N VAL A 124 -8.97 -1.04 4.11
CA VAL A 124 -7.98 -0.55 3.13
C VAL A 124 -6.98 -1.65 2.75
N ALA A 125 -6.45 -2.40 3.73
CA ALA A 125 -5.52 -3.48 3.43
C ALA A 125 -6.15 -4.58 2.58
N VAL A 126 -7.41 -4.94 2.84
CA VAL A 126 -8.14 -5.94 2.03
C VAL A 126 -8.45 -5.41 0.63
N MET A 127 -8.87 -4.15 0.47
CA MET A 127 -9.09 -3.55 -0.86
C MET A 127 -7.82 -3.59 -1.70
N LEU A 128 -6.70 -3.08 -1.17
CA LEU A 128 -5.42 -3.07 -1.86
C LEU A 128 -4.90 -4.49 -2.11
N GLY A 129 -5.07 -5.40 -1.15
CA GLY A 129 -4.75 -6.81 -1.31
C GLY A 129 -5.51 -7.51 -2.43
N ASN A 130 -6.81 -7.25 -2.54
CA ASN A 130 -7.65 -7.82 -3.59
C ASN A 130 -7.28 -7.27 -4.97
N GLU A 131 -6.83 -6.02 -5.06
CA GLU A 131 -6.52 -5.37 -6.34
C GLU A 131 -5.09 -5.63 -6.82
N ILE A 132 -4.09 -5.50 -5.94
CA ILE A 132 -2.66 -5.53 -6.32
C ILE A 132 -1.84 -6.55 -5.51
N GLY A 133 -2.48 -7.25 -4.57
CA GLY A 133 -1.83 -8.28 -3.76
C GLY A 133 -1.58 -9.57 -4.53
N ASN A 134 -0.60 -10.33 -4.07
CA ASN A 134 -0.30 -11.67 -4.60
C ASN A 134 -0.83 -12.80 -3.70
N SER A 135 -1.57 -12.46 -2.64
CA SER A 135 -2.16 -13.43 -1.73
C SER A 135 -3.23 -14.23 -2.46
N LYS A 136 -2.81 -15.41 -2.95
CA LYS A 136 -3.67 -16.45 -3.53
C LYS A 136 -4.69 -16.87 -2.47
N THR A 137 -5.84 -16.21 -2.51
CA THR A 137 -7.19 -16.70 -2.15
C THR A 137 -7.21 -17.92 -1.21
N GLN A 138 -7.27 -17.65 0.09
CA GLN A 138 -8.15 -18.46 0.93
C GLN A 138 -9.60 -18.09 0.56
N PRO A 139 -10.54 -19.05 0.48
CA PRO A 139 -11.95 -18.79 0.15
C PRO A 139 -12.70 -18.14 1.33
N VAL A 140 -12.07 -17.16 1.98
CA VAL A 140 -12.63 -16.41 3.09
C VAL A 140 -13.20 -15.10 2.57
N SER A 141 -14.37 -14.73 3.06
CA SER A 141 -15.06 -13.48 2.74
C SER A 141 -14.20 -12.26 3.13
N ASN A 142 -14.45 -11.11 2.50
CA ASN A 142 -13.76 -9.87 2.85
C ASN A 142 -13.97 -9.48 4.33
N LYS A 143 -15.12 -9.82 4.91
CA LYS A 143 -15.40 -9.65 6.34
C LYS A 143 -14.43 -10.48 7.19
N GLU A 144 -14.29 -11.76 6.88
CA GLU A 144 -13.37 -12.66 7.59
C GLU A 144 -11.92 -12.22 7.43
N LYS A 145 -11.52 -11.71 6.26
CA LYS A 145 -10.19 -11.10 6.08
C LYS A 145 -9.99 -9.90 7.00
N MET A 146 -10.94 -8.98 7.06
CA MET A 146 -10.85 -7.81 7.95
C MET A 146 -10.79 -8.22 9.42
N ASP A 147 -11.65 -9.15 9.84
CA ASP A 147 -11.68 -9.66 11.22
C ASP A 147 -10.35 -10.35 11.59
N ALA A 148 -9.77 -11.13 10.66
CA ALA A 148 -8.47 -11.79 10.87
C ALA A 148 -7.32 -10.78 10.97
N LEU A 149 -7.32 -9.74 10.13
CA LEU A 149 -6.32 -8.67 10.18
C LEU A 149 -6.40 -7.91 11.51
N GLU A 150 -7.59 -7.49 11.92
CA GLU A 150 -7.79 -6.82 13.20
C GLU A 150 -7.32 -7.68 14.38
N SER A 151 -7.75 -8.94 14.42
CA SER A 151 -7.41 -9.87 15.50
C SER A 151 -5.91 -10.12 15.61
N ARG A 152 -5.19 -10.04 14.49
CA ARG A 152 -3.76 -10.34 14.44
C ARG A 152 -2.90 -9.12 14.72
N PHE A 153 -3.29 -7.96 14.21
CA PHE A 153 -2.42 -6.79 14.13
C PHE A 153 -2.86 -5.60 14.98
N THR A 154 -4.03 -5.64 15.60
CA THR A 154 -4.55 -4.51 16.39
C THR A 154 -5.07 -4.95 17.74
N GLN A 155 -5.31 -3.98 18.63
CA GLN A 155 -6.07 -4.17 19.88
C GLN A 155 -7.53 -3.66 19.77
N GLY A 156 -8.04 -3.48 18.54
CA GLY A 156 -9.39 -2.99 18.27
C GLY A 156 -9.61 -1.48 18.46
N GLN A 157 -8.56 -0.70 18.67
CA GLN A 157 -8.62 0.77 18.84
C GLN A 157 -8.51 1.55 17.52
N GLY A 158 -8.23 0.84 16.42
CA GLY A 158 -7.95 1.42 15.12
C GLY A 158 -6.75 0.72 14.50
N THR A 159 -6.16 1.33 13.49
CA THR A 159 -4.95 0.81 12.84
C THR A 159 -3.91 1.92 12.75
N SER A 160 -2.79 1.79 13.45
CA SER A 160 -1.65 2.69 13.29
C SER A 160 -0.95 2.48 11.93
N PRO A 161 -0.09 3.41 11.49
CA PRO A 161 0.70 3.23 10.27
C PRO A 161 1.55 1.95 10.27
N HIS A 162 2.14 1.59 11.41
CA HIS A 162 2.95 0.38 11.51
C HIS A 162 2.11 -0.89 11.38
N GLU A 163 0.95 -0.93 12.04
CA GLU A 163 0.01 -2.05 11.95
C GLU A 163 -0.57 -2.17 10.53
N LEU A 164 -0.92 -1.06 9.89
CA LEU A 164 -1.38 -1.08 8.49
C LEU A 164 -0.32 -1.67 7.56
N SER A 165 0.95 -1.29 7.73
CA SER A 165 2.05 -1.89 6.96
C SER A 165 2.11 -3.42 7.13
N ASN A 166 1.89 -3.93 8.33
CA ASN A 166 1.86 -5.37 8.60
C ASN A 166 0.64 -6.05 7.97
N MET A 167 -0.52 -5.39 8.00
CA MET A 167 -1.72 -5.86 7.32
C MET A 167 -1.52 -5.93 5.80
N LEU A 168 -0.93 -4.90 5.20
CA LEU A 168 -0.62 -4.83 3.78
C LEU A 168 0.32 -5.97 3.36
N ALA A 169 1.35 -6.24 4.16
CA ALA A 169 2.25 -7.37 3.96
C ALA A 169 1.50 -8.72 3.98
N ASN A 170 0.59 -8.91 4.95
CA ASN A 170 -0.23 -10.11 5.02
C ASN A 170 -1.17 -10.27 3.81
N GLN A 171 -1.62 -9.16 3.24
CA GLN A 171 -2.43 -9.14 2.02
C GLN A 171 -1.61 -9.25 0.73
N GLY A 172 -0.30 -9.53 0.81
CA GLY A 172 0.54 -9.78 -0.36
C GLY A 172 0.98 -8.52 -1.08
N THR A 173 0.98 -7.38 -0.38
CA THR A 173 1.44 -6.08 -0.87
C THR A 173 2.61 -5.58 -0.02
N LYS A 174 3.30 -4.54 -0.46
CA LYS A 174 4.43 -3.93 0.27
C LYS A 174 4.33 -2.42 0.25
N VAL A 175 4.82 -1.80 1.32
CA VAL A 175 5.01 -0.35 1.38
C VAL A 175 6.37 0.01 0.78
N THR A 176 6.36 0.74 -0.32
CA THR A 176 7.58 1.13 -1.06
C THR A 176 8.09 2.49 -0.64
N GLN A 177 7.20 3.40 -0.30
CA GLN A 177 7.53 4.76 0.16
C GLN A 177 6.49 5.23 1.19
N THR A 178 6.92 6.08 2.11
CA THR A 178 6.05 6.77 3.06
C THR A 178 6.36 8.27 3.07
N SER A 179 5.36 9.08 3.41
CA SER A 179 5.52 10.52 3.59
C SER A 179 4.52 11.03 4.62
N SER A 180 4.94 11.90 5.53
CA SER A 180 4.01 12.53 6.51
C SER A 180 3.08 13.57 5.86
N LYS A 181 3.35 13.95 4.61
CA LYS A 181 2.53 14.86 3.79
C LYS A 181 2.19 14.22 2.46
N LEU A 182 1.26 14.80 1.71
CA LEU A 182 0.97 14.33 0.36
C LEU A 182 2.17 14.60 -0.56
N ASP A 183 2.83 13.53 -1.00
CA ASP A 183 3.78 13.55 -2.10
C ASP A 183 3.02 13.19 -3.38
N THR A 184 2.51 14.21 -4.07
CA THR A 184 1.72 14.02 -5.30
C THR A 184 2.56 13.39 -6.41
N LYS A 185 3.86 13.71 -6.48
CA LYS A 185 4.74 13.12 -7.48
C LYS A 185 4.90 11.63 -7.24
N ALA A 186 5.23 11.21 -6.01
CA ALA A 186 5.38 9.80 -5.70
C ALA A 186 4.06 9.03 -5.88
N LEU A 187 2.93 9.65 -5.53
CA LEU A 187 1.61 9.07 -5.76
C LEU A 187 1.32 8.87 -7.25
N ASP A 188 1.50 9.91 -8.04
CA ASP A 188 1.22 9.90 -9.47
C ASP A 188 2.13 8.90 -10.19
N ASP A 189 3.43 8.93 -9.85
CA ASP A 189 4.40 7.99 -10.38
C ASP A 189 3.99 6.56 -10.03
N ALA A 190 3.54 6.28 -8.81
CA ALA A 190 3.08 4.95 -8.40
C ALA A 190 1.80 4.51 -9.11
N LEU A 191 0.79 5.39 -9.19
CA LEU A 191 -0.47 5.13 -9.88
C LEU A 191 -0.23 4.78 -11.35
N ALA A 192 0.69 5.48 -12.01
CA ALA A 192 1.06 5.22 -13.41
C ALA A 192 1.67 3.82 -13.65
N ARG A 193 2.22 3.16 -12.62
CA ARG A 193 2.80 1.81 -12.68
C ARG A 193 1.86 0.74 -12.10
N GLY A 194 0.61 1.10 -11.80
CA GLY A 194 -0.37 0.21 -11.18
C GLY A 194 -0.26 0.10 -9.66
N GLY A 195 0.68 0.81 -9.03
CA GLY A 195 0.74 1.00 -7.58
C GLY A 195 -0.44 1.83 -7.07
N LYS A 196 -0.56 1.95 -5.75
CA LYS A 196 -1.71 2.53 -5.05
C LYS A 196 -1.27 3.37 -3.86
N GLY A 197 -2.15 4.23 -3.36
CA GLY A 197 -1.95 4.96 -2.12
C GLY A 197 -2.80 4.41 -0.98
N ALA A 198 -2.24 4.30 0.22
CA ALA A 198 -3.01 4.29 1.47
C ALA A 198 -2.72 5.60 2.21
N VAL A 199 -3.75 6.36 2.55
CA VAL A 199 -3.60 7.71 3.10
C VAL A 199 -4.43 7.84 4.36
N MET A 200 -3.83 8.38 5.42
CA MET A 200 -4.57 8.77 6.61
C MET A 200 -5.01 10.22 6.46
N VAL A 201 -6.32 10.41 6.51
CA VAL A 201 -7.01 11.69 6.31
C VAL A 201 -7.87 12.01 7.53
N ASP A 202 -8.23 13.27 7.69
CA ASP A 202 -9.29 13.64 8.60
C ASP A 202 -10.64 13.26 7.97
N SER A 203 -11.47 12.53 8.72
CA SER A 203 -12.69 11.96 8.16
C SER A 203 -13.70 12.99 7.66
N SER A 204 -13.55 14.28 8.00
CA SER A 204 -14.34 15.37 7.40
C SER A 204 -14.23 15.46 5.88
N LEU A 205 -13.14 14.91 5.31
CA LEU A 205 -12.94 14.82 3.87
C LEU A 205 -14.03 13.98 3.18
N VAL A 206 -14.41 12.87 3.83
CA VAL A 206 -15.22 11.80 3.25
C VAL A 206 -16.61 11.68 3.89
N ASP A 207 -16.79 12.24 5.09
CA ASP A 207 -18.08 12.23 5.79
C ASP A 207 -18.98 13.39 5.28
N PRO A 208 -20.05 13.08 4.52
CA PRO A 208 -20.93 14.08 3.94
C PRO A 208 -21.77 14.84 4.98
N THR A 209 -21.78 14.39 6.24
CA THR A 209 -22.50 15.04 7.33
C THR A 209 -21.67 16.09 8.05
N THR A 210 -20.38 16.21 7.72
CA THR A 210 -19.47 17.16 8.37
C THR A 210 -19.82 18.59 8.00
N LYS A 211 -19.97 19.45 9.01
CA LYS A 211 -20.23 20.87 8.77
C LYS A 211 -18.94 21.62 8.40
N PRO A 212 -19.03 22.74 7.67
CA PRO A 212 -17.86 23.58 7.38
C PRO A 212 -17.12 23.98 8.66
N GLY A 213 -15.81 23.69 8.70
CA GLY A 213 -14.93 24.00 9.83
C GLY A 213 -14.93 22.96 10.95
N GLU A 214 -15.73 21.90 10.88
CA GLU A 214 -15.64 20.77 11.81
C GLU A 214 -14.57 19.77 11.37
N THR A 215 -13.85 19.21 12.34
CA THR A 215 -12.91 18.11 12.13
C THR A 215 -13.56 16.76 12.43
N GLY A 216 -13.04 15.75 11.75
CA GLY A 216 -13.42 14.36 11.88
C GLY A 216 -12.53 13.60 12.85
N ARG A 217 -12.30 12.33 12.52
CA ARG A 217 -11.36 11.43 13.19
C ARG A 217 -10.28 11.00 12.20
N ALA A 218 -9.15 10.49 12.71
CA ALA A 218 -8.15 9.84 11.89
C ALA A 218 -8.74 8.63 11.14
N HIS A 219 -8.64 8.64 9.82
CA HIS A 219 -9.32 7.69 8.96
C HIS A 219 -8.44 7.23 7.80
N TRP A 220 -8.35 5.92 7.59
CA TRP A 220 -7.62 5.36 6.46
C TRP A 220 -8.51 5.27 5.23
N VAL A 221 -7.99 5.77 4.11
CA VAL A 221 -8.59 5.65 2.78
C VAL A 221 -7.56 5.10 1.80
N SER A 222 -8.03 4.56 0.67
CA SER A 222 -7.16 4.19 -0.45
C SER A 222 -7.32 5.14 -1.61
N VAL A 223 -6.24 5.33 -2.38
CA VAL A 223 -6.22 6.13 -3.60
C VAL A 223 -5.79 5.22 -4.75
N GLU A 224 -6.67 5.03 -5.72
CA GLU A 224 -6.48 3.99 -6.76
C GLU A 224 -6.25 4.51 -8.17
N GLY A 225 -6.47 5.80 -8.39
CA GLY A 225 -6.28 6.41 -9.69
C GLY A 225 -6.67 7.86 -9.68
N LYS A 226 -6.84 8.41 -10.88
CA LYS A 226 -7.37 9.74 -11.10
C LYS A 226 -8.55 9.68 -12.07
N ASP A 227 -9.46 10.62 -11.95
CA ASP A 227 -10.45 10.87 -13.00
C ASP A 227 -9.84 11.69 -14.16
N ASP A 228 -10.64 11.90 -15.21
CA ASP A 228 -10.24 12.66 -16.40
C ASP A 228 -9.93 14.14 -16.11
N GLN A 229 -10.29 14.63 -14.92
CA GLN A 229 -10.00 15.99 -14.45
C GLN A 229 -8.71 16.04 -13.59
N GLY A 230 -8.04 14.90 -13.41
CA GLY A 230 -6.82 14.78 -12.62
C GLY A 230 -7.05 14.72 -11.10
N ARG A 231 -8.29 14.52 -10.65
CA ARG A 231 -8.64 14.39 -9.22
C ARG A 231 -8.40 12.96 -8.76
N TYR A 232 -7.86 12.80 -7.57
CA TYR A 232 -7.62 11.48 -6.99
C TYR A 232 -8.94 10.78 -6.68
N LEU A 233 -9.05 9.52 -7.09
CA LEU A 233 -10.17 8.66 -6.74
C LEU A 233 -9.91 8.03 -5.38
N VAL A 234 -10.52 8.61 -4.35
CA VAL A 234 -10.41 8.16 -2.96
C VAL A 234 -11.53 7.17 -2.67
N LYS A 235 -11.17 5.94 -2.30
CA LYS A 235 -12.11 4.95 -1.80
C LYS A 235 -12.19 5.02 -0.29
N ASP A 236 -13.37 5.35 0.19
CA ASP A 236 -13.69 5.48 1.59
C ASP A 236 -14.40 4.22 2.12
N PRO A 237 -13.74 3.43 2.99
CA PRO A 237 -14.34 2.24 3.53
C PRO A 237 -15.46 2.52 4.54
N SER A 238 -15.61 3.73 5.09
CA SER A 238 -16.69 3.98 6.06
C SER A 238 -18.05 4.19 5.38
N THR A 239 -18.06 4.92 4.26
CA THR A 239 -19.24 5.10 3.43
C THR A 239 -19.41 3.96 2.43
N GLY A 240 -18.34 3.23 2.09
CA GLY A 240 -18.36 2.26 0.98
C GLY A 240 -18.47 2.98 -0.36
N SER A 241 -17.94 4.21 -0.46
CA SER A 241 -18.06 5.05 -1.65
C SER A 241 -16.69 5.44 -2.21
N LYS A 242 -16.66 5.71 -3.50
CA LYS A 242 -15.51 6.29 -4.20
C LYS A 242 -15.81 7.75 -4.49
N ILE A 243 -14.95 8.65 -4.04
CA ILE A 243 -15.11 10.09 -4.22
C ILE A 243 -13.90 10.70 -4.96
N PRO A 244 -14.13 11.58 -5.95
CA PRO A 244 -13.04 12.34 -6.55
C PRO A 244 -12.64 13.50 -5.63
N VAL A 245 -11.33 13.65 -5.39
CA VAL A 245 -10.75 14.65 -4.49
C VAL A 245 -9.57 15.34 -5.16
N ASP A 246 -9.59 16.67 -5.21
CA ASP A 246 -8.45 17.46 -5.68
C ASP A 246 -7.22 17.27 -4.78
N ALA A 247 -6.02 17.33 -5.37
CA ALA A 247 -4.76 17.15 -4.65
C ALA A 247 -4.63 18.07 -3.42
N GLN A 248 -5.03 19.33 -3.54
CA GLN A 248 -4.99 20.28 -2.44
C GLN A 248 -5.92 19.85 -1.30
N ARG A 249 -7.14 19.44 -1.61
CA ARG A 249 -8.13 19.01 -0.59
C ARG A 249 -7.66 17.74 0.13
N LEU A 250 -7.02 16.82 -0.58
CA LEU A 250 -6.40 15.64 0.02
C LEU A 250 -5.23 16.02 0.94
N ALA A 251 -4.35 16.92 0.48
CA ALA A 251 -3.22 17.41 1.28
C ALA A 251 -3.67 18.14 2.56
N ASP A 252 -4.65 19.03 2.45
CA ASP A 252 -5.23 19.77 3.58
C ASP A 252 -5.82 18.81 4.61
N SER A 253 -6.53 17.77 4.16
CA SER A 253 -7.11 16.77 5.07
C SER A 253 -6.04 15.92 5.78
N MET A 254 -4.95 15.55 5.08
CA MET A 254 -3.82 14.88 5.73
C MET A 254 -3.15 15.79 6.78
N GLU A 255 -2.99 17.08 6.48
CA GLU A 255 -2.44 18.04 7.42
C GLU A 255 -3.34 18.24 8.65
N ILE A 256 -4.66 18.33 8.45
CA ILE A 256 -5.62 18.34 9.56
C ILE A 256 -5.48 17.07 10.39
N SER A 257 -5.40 15.89 9.74
CA SER A 257 -5.24 14.62 10.44
C SER A 257 -3.99 14.61 11.30
N TRP A 258 -2.86 15.04 10.74
CA TRP A 258 -1.60 15.12 11.46
C TRP A 258 -1.68 16.07 12.66
N ASN A 259 -2.22 17.27 12.46
CA ASN A 259 -2.28 18.30 13.48
C ASN A 259 -3.27 17.98 14.61
N GLN A 260 -4.40 17.33 14.31
CA GLN A 260 -5.46 17.04 15.28
C GLN A 260 -5.30 15.68 15.95
N HIS A 261 -4.82 14.69 15.21
CA HIS A 261 -4.75 13.30 15.65
C HIS A 261 -3.32 12.80 15.86
N GLN A 262 -2.30 13.65 15.62
CA GLN A 262 -0.88 13.37 15.92
C GLN A 262 -0.30 12.14 15.20
N GLY A 263 -0.87 11.76 14.07
CA GLY A 263 -0.39 10.64 13.28
C GLY A 263 -1.01 10.63 11.89
N GLY A 264 -0.38 9.87 11.01
CA GLY A 264 -0.85 9.64 9.65
C GLY A 264 0.16 9.99 8.58
N GLY A 265 -0.35 10.20 7.38
CA GLY A 265 0.43 10.42 6.19
C GLY A 265 0.07 9.43 5.09
N GLN A 266 0.95 9.33 4.12
CA GLN A 266 0.79 8.57 2.91
C GLN A 266 1.73 7.38 2.90
N MET A 267 1.22 6.24 2.43
CA MET A 267 1.98 5.07 2.04
C MET A 267 1.76 4.80 0.56
N ILE A 268 2.84 4.59 -0.17
CA ILE A 268 2.79 4.03 -1.51
C ILE A 268 2.86 2.51 -1.40
N VAL A 269 1.89 1.84 -2.02
CA VAL A 269 1.67 0.40 -1.91
C VAL A 269 1.76 -0.25 -3.29
N GLU A 270 2.50 -1.35 -3.38
CA GLU A 270 2.64 -2.15 -4.59
C GLU A 270 2.54 -3.64 -4.27
N GLY A 271 2.42 -4.50 -5.27
CA GLY A 271 2.50 -5.94 -5.08
C GLY A 271 3.83 -6.36 -4.43
N ALA A 272 3.79 -7.39 -3.57
CA ALA A 272 4.97 -7.92 -2.88
C ALA A 272 5.70 -9.02 -3.69
N GLN A 273 5.74 -8.94 -5.03
CA GLN A 273 6.35 -10.00 -5.85
C GLN A 273 7.78 -10.31 -5.37
N GLY A 274 8.04 -11.58 -5.07
CA GLY A 274 9.35 -12.08 -4.63
C GLY A 274 9.68 -11.85 -3.15
N LEU A 275 8.80 -11.23 -2.35
CA LEU A 275 8.99 -11.05 -0.91
C LEU A 275 8.10 -11.99 -0.09
N SER A 276 8.61 -12.47 1.04
CA SER A 276 7.76 -13.07 2.07
C SER A 276 6.99 -12.00 2.85
N GLU A 277 5.89 -12.38 3.51
CA GLU A 277 5.14 -11.50 4.40
C GLU A 277 6.06 -10.84 5.44
N ALA A 278 6.94 -11.62 6.09
CA ALA A 278 7.84 -11.11 7.12
C ALA A 278 8.81 -10.04 6.60
N GLN A 279 9.34 -10.22 5.38
CA GLN A 279 10.22 -9.23 4.74
C GLN A 279 9.46 -7.96 4.39
N ALA A 280 8.29 -8.09 3.74
CA ALA A 280 7.45 -6.94 3.39
C ALA A 280 7.00 -6.16 4.64
N ALA A 281 6.64 -6.86 5.72
CA ALA A 281 6.28 -6.27 7.00
C ALA A 281 7.45 -5.52 7.65
N GLN A 282 8.63 -6.14 7.70
CA GLN A 282 9.83 -5.51 8.26
C GLN A 282 10.22 -4.24 7.49
N GLU A 283 10.30 -4.33 6.16
CA GLU A 283 10.67 -3.20 5.31
C GLU A 283 9.64 -2.08 5.34
N GLY A 284 8.34 -2.40 5.37
CA GLY A 284 7.28 -1.41 5.45
C GLY A 284 7.20 -0.77 6.84
N GLY A 285 7.36 -1.57 7.90
CA GLY A 285 7.35 -1.10 9.28
C GLY A 285 8.46 -0.09 9.58
N GLN A 286 9.65 -0.26 8.99
CA GLN A 286 10.74 0.71 9.06
C GLN A 286 10.38 2.05 8.39
N LYS A 287 9.68 2.01 7.26
CA LYS A 287 9.22 3.22 6.55
C LYS A 287 8.07 3.90 7.29
N ALA A 288 7.21 3.14 7.94
CA ALA A 288 6.04 3.65 8.66
C ALA A 288 6.40 4.45 9.92
N VAL A 289 7.61 4.31 10.47
CA VAL A 289 8.04 5.03 11.69
C VAL A 289 7.88 6.55 11.56
N ALA A 290 8.12 7.10 10.37
CA ALA A 290 8.01 8.54 10.11
C ALA A 290 6.57 9.08 10.13
N LEU A 291 5.57 8.20 10.17
CA LEU A 291 4.14 8.53 10.10
C LEU A 291 3.48 8.64 11.50
N GLY A 292 4.26 8.47 12.56
CA GLY A 292 3.75 8.41 13.93
C GLY A 292 3.05 7.07 14.23
N ASN A 293 2.52 6.95 15.45
CA ASN A 293 1.92 5.72 15.96
C ASN A 293 0.43 5.87 16.33
N THR A 294 -0.24 6.96 15.97
CA THR A 294 -1.68 7.10 16.27
C THR A 294 -2.50 6.15 15.40
N ASP A 295 -3.49 5.51 16.02
CA ASP A 295 -4.45 4.63 15.38
C ASP A 295 -5.46 5.42 14.51
N GLY A 296 -5.64 4.97 13.26
CA GLY A 296 -6.78 5.34 12.44
C GLY A 296 -8.00 4.52 12.86
N GLY A 297 -8.93 5.15 13.59
CA GLY A 297 -10.09 4.50 14.22
C GLY A 297 -11.41 4.67 13.46
N GLY A 298 -11.40 5.15 12.22
CA GLY A 298 -12.59 5.24 11.38
C GLY A 298 -13.38 6.56 11.46
N SER A 299 -14.28 6.76 10.49
CA SER A 299 -15.01 8.03 10.30
C SER A 299 -16.20 8.23 11.25
N ARG A 300 -16.56 9.50 11.52
CA ARG A 300 -17.77 9.89 12.26
C ARG A 300 -19.09 9.40 11.62
N ALA A 301 -19.10 9.16 10.31
CA ALA A 301 -20.25 8.57 9.61
C ALA A 301 -20.67 7.19 10.18
N MET A 302 -19.77 6.51 10.91
CA MET A 302 -20.04 5.21 11.56
C MET A 302 -20.48 5.31 13.02
N SER A 303 -20.50 6.49 13.65
CA SER A 303 -20.93 6.65 15.06
C SER A 303 -22.40 6.27 15.32
N ASN A 304 -23.16 5.91 14.27
CA ASN A 304 -24.54 5.41 14.36
C ASN A 304 -24.66 3.88 14.40
N PHE A 305 -23.57 3.11 14.25
CA PHE A 305 -23.62 1.62 14.23
C PHE A 305 -24.09 0.97 15.55
N GLY A 306 -24.19 1.74 16.64
CA GLY A 306 -24.65 1.26 17.95
C GLY A 306 -25.98 1.83 18.43
N ARG A 307 -26.71 2.63 17.62
CA ARG A 307 -27.99 3.24 18.04
C ARG A 307 -29.25 2.52 17.57
N GLU A 308 -29.12 1.48 16.74
CA GLU A 308 -30.25 0.70 16.25
C GLU A 308 -30.22 -0.74 16.78
N SER A 309 -30.31 -0.88 18.09
CA SER A 309 -30.68 -2.13 18.80
C SER A 309 -30.95 -1.81 20.27
N SER A 310 -32.10 -1.18 20.56
CA SER A 310 -32.66 -1.11 21.91
C SER A 310 -34.17 -1.22 21.82
#